data_AF-A0A5B8BNR3-F1
#
_entry.id   AF-A0A5B8BNR3-F1
#
_cell.length_a   1.000
_cell.length_b   1.000
_cell.length_c   1.000
_cell.angle_alpha   90.00
_cell.angle_beta   90.00
_cell.angle_gamma   90.00
#
_symmetry.space_group_name_H-M   'P 1'
#
loop_
_entity.id
_entity.type
_entity.pdbx_description
1 polymer ?
#
loop_
_entity_poly.entity_id
_entity_poly.type
_entity_poly.pdbx_seq_one_letter_code
_entity_poly.pdbx_strand_id
1 'polypeptide(L)'
;MTIRTATCAALLLCGLTAPQAQAASADLSLDALIDCARGPASSGVMCISEALEPCDAVVPETPAVAALCYQEARQSFEADFPAALDAVEAKEGEATGAEARIVVRYEVLTRALLCDRDTELLALKGGTEGEITRQKARCMTLVTGDTWLRLRLTTAPRPKP
;
A
#
# COMPACT_ATOMS: atom_id res chain seq x y z
N MET A 1 38.59 -22.91 64.21
CA MET A 1 37.28 -22.36 63.81
C MET A 1 37.35 -21.99 62.34
N THR A 2 36.80 -22.84 61.48
CA THR A 2 36.81 -22.72 60.01
C THR A 2 35.45 -22.20 59.54
N ILE A 3 35.42 -21.02 58.93
CA ILE A 3 34.22 -20.45 58.31
C ILE A 3 34.36 -20.61 56.79
N ARG A 4 33.47 -21.41 56.19
CA ARG A 4 33.26 -21.53 54.75
C ARG A 4 32.35 -20.40 54.29
N THR A 5 32.81 -19.53 53.40
CA THR A 5 31.95 -18.55 52.71
C THR A 5 31.67 -19.01 51.28
N ALA A 6 30.38 -19.10 50.99
CA ALA A 6 29.79 -19.67 49.79
C ALA A 6 29.87 -18.75 48.58
N THR A 7 30.11 -19.38 47.43
CA THR A 7 29.93 -18.89 46.07
C THR A 7 28.44 -18.68 45.79
N CYS A 8 28.02 -17.46 45.43
CA CYS A 8 26.73 -17.22 44.75
C CYS A 8 26.69 -15.78 44.22
N ALA A 9 27.02 -15.59 42.93
CA ALA A 9 26.68 -14.38 42.19
C ALA A 9 26.53 -14.75 40.71
N ALA A 10 25.42 -15.44 40.40
CA ALA A 10 25.01 -15.73 39.05
C ALA A 10 23.91 -14.74 38.63
N LEU A 11 24.16 -14.07 37.51
CA LEU A 11 23.21 -13.75 36.43
C LEU A 11 21.94 -12.95 36.81
N LEU A 12 21.95 -11.66 36.50
CA LEU A 12 20.74 -10.86 36.21
C LEU A 12 21.08 -9.77 35.18
N LEU A 13 21.42 -10.22 33.96
CA LEU A 13 21.35 -9.41 32.74
C LEU A 13 20.05 -9.80 32.02
N CYS A 14 18.92 -9.30 32.53
CA CYS A 14 17.67 -9.33 31.78
C CYS A 14 17.84 -8.40 30.58
N GLY A 15 18.09 -8.99 29.41
CA GLY A 15 18.07 -8.31 28.13
C GLY A 15 16.70 -7.68 27.91
N LEU A 16 16.64 -6.35 27.99
CA LEU A 16 15.58 -5.54 27.40
C LEU A 16 15.77 -5.58 25.88
N THR A 17 15.37 -6.68 25.23
CA THR A 17 15.11 -6.65 23.80
C THR A 17 13.77 -5.94 23.63
N ALA A 18 13.80 -4.61 23.57
CA ALA A 18 12.66 -3.85 23.07
C ALA A 18 12.36 -4.38 21.66
N PRO A 19 11.12 -4.79 21.34
CA PRO A 19 10.77 -5.09 19.96
C PRO A 19 11.04 -3.82 19.17
N GLN A 20 11.98 -3.90 18.23
CA GLN A 20 12.21 -2.80 17.31
C GLN A 20 10.90 -2.61 16.56
N ALA A 21 10.28 -1.44 16.71
CA ALA A 21 9.21 -1.05 15.81
C ALA A 21 9.85 -0.95 14.42
N GLN A 22 9.84 -2.03 13.65
CA GLN A 22 10.15 -2.00 12.23
C GLN A 22 9.19 -0.98 11.63
N ALA A 23 9.73 0.15 11.16
CA ALA A 23 9.00 1.04 10.28
C ALA A 23 8.63 0.21 9.04
N ALA A 24 7.36 -0.18 8.95
CA ALA A 24 6.87 -0.86 7.76
C ALA A 24 6.69 0.23 6.69
N SER A 25 7.57 0.21 5.69
CA SER A 25 7.39 0.94 4.43
C SER A 25 7.14 -0.09 3.34
N ALA A 26 6.14 0.12 2.49
CA ALA A 26 6.02 -0.63 1.25
C ALA A 26 7.05 -0.06 0.26
N ASP A 27 8.17 -0.77 0.08
CA ASP A 27 9.13 -0.46 -0.98
C ASP A 27 8.51 -0.85 -2.33
N LEU A 28 7.76 0.07 -2.92
CA LEU A 28 7.02 -0.17 -4.16
C LEU A 28 7.92 -0.01 -5.39
N SER A 29 8.20 -1.12 -6.06
CA SER A 29 8.71 -1.09 -7.43
C SER A 29 7.54 -1.02 -8.42
N LEU A 30 7.30 0.17 -8.99
CA LEU A 30 6.25 0.38 -9.99
C LEU A 30 6.47 -0.46 -11.25
N ASP A 31 7.71 -0.64 -11.70
CA ASP A 31 8.01 -1.50 -12.84
C ASP A 31 7.71 -2.98 -12.54
N ALA A 32 8.06 -3.45 -11.33
CA ALA A 32 7.71 -4.82 -10.92
C ALA A 32 6.20 -5.05 -10.85
N LEU A 33 5.41 -4.03 -10.47
CA LEU A 33 3.95 -4.11 -10.50
C LEU A 33 3.40 -4.24 -11.92
N ILE A 34 3.96 -3.49 -12.88
CA ILE A 34 3.57 -3.58 -14.28
C ILE A 34 3.92 -4.97 -14.83
N ASP A 35 5.11 -5.47 -14.54
CA ASP A 35 5.55 -6.79 -14.99
C ASP A 35 4.74 -7.92 -14.34
N CYS A 36 4.43 -7.80 -13.05
CA CYS A 36 3.51 -8.70 -12.37
C CYS A 36 2.16 -8.72 -13.09
N ALA A 37 1.56 -7.56 -13.39
CA ALA A 37 0.23 -7.48 -13.98
C ALA A 37 0.16 -7.92 -15.45
N ARG A 38 1.30 -8.05 -16.13
CA ARG A 38 1.42 -8.66 -17.47
C ARG A 38 1.55 -10.18 -17.42
N GLY A 39 1.78 -10.76 -16.23
CA GLY A 39 1.88 -12.20 -16.04
C GLY A 39 0.58 -12.94 -16.44
N PRO A 40 0.67 -14.19 -16.90
CA PRO A 40 -0.47 -14.94 -17.43
C PRO A 40 -1.50 -15.39 -16.38
N ALA A 41 -1.16 -15.31 -15.09
CA ALA A 41 -1.99 -15.81 -13.98
C ALA A 41 -2.32 -14.74 -12.94
N SER A 42 -1.95 -13.48 -13.19
CA SER A 42 -2.08 -12.38 -12.25
C SER A 42 -3.15 -11.38 -12.67
N SER A 43 -3.81 -10.78 -11.69
CA SER A 43 -4.64 -9.59 -11.90
C SER A 43 -3.92 -8.37 -11.34
N GLY A 44 -4.15 -7.18 -11.89
CA GLY A 44 -3.54 -5.96 -11.38
C GLY A 44 -3.83 -5.72 -9.90
N VAL A 45 -5.06 -6.00 -9.46
CA VAL A 45 -5.48 -5.92 -8.05
C VAL A 45 -4.68 -6.88 -7.17
N MET A 46 -4.40 -8.10 -7.64
CA MET A 46 -3.59 -9.08 -6.92
C MET A 46 -2.15 -8.58 -6.75
N CYS A 47 -1.52 -8.11 -7.83
CA CYS A 47 -0.16 -7.57 -7.78
C CYS A 47 -0.01 -6.39 -6.80
N ILE A 48 -0.97 -5.47 -6.80
CA ILE A 48 -0.97 -4.34 -5.87
C ILE A 48 -1.21 -4.83 -4.44
N SER A 49 -2.12 -5.79 -4.23
CA SER A 49 -2.39 -6.32 -2.90
C SER A 49 -1.18 -7.03 -2.30
N GLU A 50 -0.46 -7.82 -3.11
CA GLU A 50 0.79 -8.47 -2.70
C GLU A 50 1.88 -7.45 -2.36
N ALA A 51 2.06 -6.43 -3.20
CA ALA A 51 3.03 -5.36 -2.92
C ALA A 51 2.71 -4.55 -1.65
N LEU A 52 1.45 -4.55 -1.23
CA LEU A 52 0.99 -3.90 -0.01
C LEU A 52 0.93 -4.83 1.23
N GLU A 53 1.28 -6.12 1.08
CA GLU A 53 1.35 -7.07 2.20
C GLU A 53 2.21 -6.55 3.38
N PRO A 54 3.35 -5.86 3.17
CA PRO A 54 4.13 -5.29 4.28
C PRO A 54 3.33 -4.30 5.15
N CYS A 55 2.40 -3.54 4.55
CA CYS A 55 1.52 -2.64 5.30
C CYS A 55 0.43 -3.41 6.06
N ASP A 56 -0.04 -4.54 5.51
CA ASP A 56 -1.02 -5.40 6.15
C ASP A 56 -0.43 -6.17 7.34
N ALA A 57 0.87 -6.50 7.28
CA ALA A 57 1.63 -7.20 8.32
C ALA A 57 1.94 -6.34 9.56
N VAL A 58 1.66 -5.03 9.54
CA VAL A 58 1.79 -4.17 10.71
C VAL A 58 0.85 -4.62 11.82
N VAL A 59 1.38 -4.72 13.04
CA VAL A 59 0.65 -5.22 14.20
C VAL A 59 -0.62 -4.38 14.47
N PRO A 60 -1.76 -5.02 14.81
CA PRO A 60 -3.04 -4.34 14.99
C PRO A 60 -3.03 -3.21 16.03
N GLU A 61 -2.16 -3.28 17.03
CA GLU A 61 -2.03 -2.30 18.12
C GLU A 61 -1.42 -0.96 17.65
N THR A 62 -0.84 -0.92 16.44
CA THR A 62 -0.25 0.29 15.84
C THR A 62 -0.90 0.65 14.49
N PRO A 63 -2.21 0.91 14.45
CA PRO A 63 -2.93 1.14 13.19
C PRO A 63 -2.45 2.39 12.44
N ALA A 64 -1.93 3.39 13.16
CA ALA A 64 -1.36 4.59 12.57
C ALA A 64 -0.10 4.30 11.72
N VAL A 65 0.72 3.33 12.12
CA VAL A 65 1.91 2.91 11.36
C VAL A 65 1.49 2.24 10.06
N ALA A 66 0.49 1.36 10.11
CA ALA A 66 -0.09 0.74 8.92
C ALA A 66 -0.67 1.80 7.97
N ALA A 67 -1.43 2.75 8.52
CA ALA A 67 -2.02 3.84 7.74
C ALA A 67 -0.94 4.70 7.05
N LEU A 68 0.17 5.00 7.74
CA LEU A 68 1.31 5.72 7.14
C LEU A 68 1.94 4.92 5.99
N CYS A 69 2.20 3.62 6.19
CA CYS A 69 2.72 2.74 5.14
C CYS A 69 1.87 2.79 3.86
N TYR A 70 0.54 2.70 4.01
CA TYR A 70 -0.38 2.84 2.88
C TYR A 70 -0.33 4.22 2.23
N GLN A 71 -0.26 5.29 3.03
CA GLN A 71 -0.18 6.65 2.50
C GLN A 71 1.10 6.88 1.69
N GLU A 72 2.25 6.37 2.14
CA GLU A 72 3.52 6.43 1.40
C GLU A 72 3.46 5.62 0.10
N ALA A 73 2.87 4.42 0.15
CA ALA A 73 2.59 3.63 -1.05
C ALA A 73 1.70 4.40 -2.04
N ARG A 74 0.62 5.03 -1.56
CA ARG A 74 -0.28 5.83 -2.38
C ARG A 74 0.44 6.99 -3.05
N GLN A 75 1.30 7.69 -2.32
CA GLN A 75 2.09 8.81 -2.85
C GLN A 75 2.99 8.36 -4.01
N SER A 76 3.51 7.13 -3.97
CA SER A 76 4.32 6.58 -5.07
C SER A 76 3.52 6.44 -6.36
N PHE A 77 2.25 5.99 -6.29
CA PHE A 77 1.36 5.96 -7.44
C PHE A 77 0.95 7.36 -7.91
N GLU A 78 0.62 8.25 -6.98
CA GLU A 78 0.25 9.65 -7.25
C GLU A 78 1.36 10.42 -7.97
N ALA A 79 2.62 10.17 -7.60
CA ALA A 79 3.79 10.79 -8.22
C ALA A 79 3.99 10.36 -9.68
N ASP A 80 3.64 9.13 -10.06
CA ASP A 80 3.82 8.61 -11.43
C ASP A 80 2.59 8.83 -12.33
N PHE A 81 1.41 9.17 -11.77
CA PHE A 81 0.19 9.42 -12.55
C PHE A 81 0.35 10.42 -13.71
N PRO A 82 1.02 11.58 -13.55
CA PRO A 82 1.24 12.51 -14.65
C PRO A 82 1.99 11.84 -15.81
N ALA A 83 3.07 11.12 -15.53
CA ALA A 83 3.84 10.41 -16.55
C ALA A 83 3.01 9.30 -17.23
N ALA A 84 2.18 8.59 -16.47
CA ALA A 84 1.26 7.60 -17.03
C ALA A 84 0.23 8.20 -17.99
N LEU A 85 -0.31 9.39 -17.67
CA LEU A 85 -1.26 10.11 -18.52
C LEU A 85 -0.59 10.70 -19.76
N ASP A 86 0.62 11.26 -19.61
CA ASP A 86 1.41 11.78 -20.73
C ASP A 86 1.77 10.64 -21.70
N ALA A 87 2.04 9.44 -21.20
CA ALA A 87 2.27 8.26 -22.02
C ALA A 87 1.02 7.84 -22.83
N VAL A 88 -0.19 8.02 -22.29
CA VAL A 88 -1.43 7.78 -23.04
C VAL A 88 -1.56 8.79 -24.16
N GLU A 89 -1.38 10.06 -23.85
CA GLU A 89 -1.48 11.16 -24.81
C GLU A 89 -0.45 11.01 -25.94
N ALA A 90 0.80 10.65 -25.62
CA ALA A 90 1.85 10.42 -26.60
C ALA A 90 1.55 9.25 -27.54
N LYS A 91 0.80 8.24 -27.06
CA LYS A 91 0.46 7.04 -27.83
C LYS A 91 -0.82 7.18 -28.64
N GLU A 92 -1.86 7.77 -28.06
CA GLU A 92 -3.22 7.79 -28.58
C GLU A 92 -3.67 9.19 -29.07
N GLY A 93 -2.88 10.24 -28.79
CA GLY A 93 -3.14 11.63 -29.19
C GLY A 93 -3.79 12.48 -28.11
N GLU A 94 -3.78 13.80 -28.33
CA GLU A 94 -4.22 14.83 -27.37
C GLU A 94 -5.66 14.63 -26.88
N ALA A 95 -6.60 14.39 -27.80
CA ALA A 95 -8.02 14.24 -27.46
C ALA A 95 -8.27 13.03 -26.54
N THR A 96 -7.65 11.89 -26.84
CA THR A 96 -7.76 10.67 -26.01
C THR A 96 -7.02 10.81 -24.69
N GLY A 97 -5.87 11.49 -24.67
CA GLY A 97 -5.17 11.83 -23.43
C GLY A 97 -6.03 12.70 -22.51
N ALA A 98 -6.67 13.74 -23.04
CA ALA A 98 -7.56 14.62 -22.28
C ALA A 98 -8.79 13.85 -21.74
N GLU A 99 -9.39 12.98 -22.54
CA GLU A 99 -10.47 12.09 -22.08
C GLU A 99 -10.01 11.17 -20.95
N ALA A 100 -8.84 10.53 -21.08
CA ALA A 100 -8.28 9.66 -20.05
C ALA A 100 -8.06 10.40 -18.72
N ARG A 101 -7.56 11.64 -18.76
CA ARG A 101 -7.40 12.50 -17.57
C ARG A 101 -8.74 12.74 -16.87
N ILE A 102 -9.81 13.01 -17.63
CA ILE A 102 -11.16 13.22 -17.09
C ILE A 102 -11.68 11.93 -16.47
N VAL A 103 -11.65 10.82 -17.22
CA VAL A 103 -12.16 9.51 -16.78
C VAL A 103 -11.46 9.06 -15.50
N VAL A 104 -10.12 9.09 -15.47
CA VAL A 104 -9.32 8.70 -14.29
C VAL A 104 -9.70 9.54 -13.08
N ARG A 105 -9.84 10.86 -13.23
CA ARG A 105 -10.22 11.74 -12.11
C ARG A 105 -11.57 11.34 -11.51
N TYR A 106 -12.59 11.17 -12.34
CA TYR A 106 -13.94 10.81 -11.86
C TYR A 106 -14.02 9.38 -11.35
N GLU A 107 -13.23 8.47 -11.92
CA GLU A 107 -13.13 7.10 -11.43
C GLU A 107 -12.54 7.05 -10.02
N VAL A 108 -11.42 7.73 -9.78
CA VAL A 108 -10.80 7.81 -8.44
C VAL A 108 -11.77 8.44 -7.44
N LEU A 109 -12.43 9.54 -7.79
CA LEU A 109 -13.42 10.17 -6.92
C LEU A 109 -14.59 9.25 -6.58
N THR A 110 -15.13 8.54 -7.57
CA THR A 110 -16.26 7.62 -7.36
C THR A 110 -15.85 6.47 -6.43
N ARG A 111 -14.67 5.91 -6.63
CA ARG A 111 -14.15 4.82 -5.79
C ARG A 111 -13.74 5.29 -4.39
N ALA A 112 -13.29 6.54 -4.25
CA ALA A 112 -13.02 7.15 -2.95
C ALA A 112 -14.30 7.24 -2.09
N LEU A 113 -15.44 7.59 -2.70
CA LEU A 113 -16.73 7.59 -2.00
C LEU A 113 -17.13 6.19 -1.52
N LEU A 114 -16.77 5.13 -2.26
CA LEU A 114 -16.99 3.75 -1.83
C LEU A 114 -16.10 3.39 -0.63
N CYS A 115 -14.84 3.86 -0.62
CA CYS A 115 -13.97 3.71 0.54
C CYS A 115 -14.55 4.41 1.78
N ASP A 116 -15.08 5.62 1.63
CA ASP A 116 -15.73 6.36 2.72
C ASP A 116 -16.95 5.59 3.24
N ARG A 117 -17.84 5.14 2.35
CA ARG A 117 -19.00 4.30 2.70
C ARG A 117 -18.57 3.07 3.51
N ASP A 118 -17.54 2.36 3.07
CA ASP A 118 -17.09 1.14 3.75
C ASP A 118 -16.53 1.45 5.15
N THR A 119 -15.90 2.61 5.34
CA THR A 119 -15.42 3.07 6.64
C THR A 119 -16.54 3.53 7.57
N GLU A 120 -17.59 4.16 7.05
CA GLU A 120 -18.81 4.47 7.81
C GLU A 120 -19.51 3.19 8.28
N LEU A 121 -19.61 2.18 7.40
CA LEU A 121 -20.15 0.87 7.75
C LEU A 121 -19.30 0.16 8.81
N LEU A 122 -17.97 0.32 8.77
CA LEU A 122 -17.07 -0.21 9.81
C LEU A 122 -17.31 0.47 11.16
N ALA A 123 -17.47 1.80 11.17
CA ALA A 123 -17.79 2.55 12.38
C ALA A 123 -19.11 2.08 13.01
N LEU A 124 -20.15 1.87 12.20
CA LEU A 124 -21.43 1.32 12.67
C LEU A 124 -21.32 -0.09 13.25
N LYS A 125 -20.32 -0.87 12.83
CA LYS A 125 -20.01 -2.21 13.35
C LYS A 125 -19.12 -2.19 14.59
N GLY A 126 -18.79 -1.01 15.12
CA GLY A 126 -17.98 -0.85 16.33
C GLY A 126 -16.47 -0.81 16.08
N GLY A 127 -16.02 -0.59 14.84
CA GLY A 127 -14.61 -0.37 14.55
C GLY A 127 -14.07 0.86 15.27
N THR A 128 -12.85 0.76 15.77
CA THR A 128 -12.11 1.86 16.41
C THR A 128 -11.66 2.89 15.38
N GLU A 129 -11.36 4.12 15.83
CA GLU A 129 -10.85 5.19 14.97
C GLU A 129 -9.55 4.78 14.23
N GLY A 130 -8.69 4.01 14.91
CA GLY A 130 -7.47 3.48 14.32
C GLY A 130 -7.75 2.49 13.19
N GLU A 131 -8.66 1.54 13.40
CA GLU A 131 -9.07 0.57 12.38
C GLU A 131 -9.73 1.26 11.18
N ILE A 132 -10.59 2.26 11.43
CA ILE A 132 -11.23 3.08 10.40
C ILE A 132 -10.18 3.82 9.57
N THR A 133 -9.22 4.46 10.22
CA THR A 133 -8.14 5.20 9.54
C THR A 133 -7.26 4.28 8.71
N ARG A 134 -6.87 3.12 9.26
CA ARG A 134 -6.13 2.08 8.52
C ARG A 134 -6.92 1.60 7.30
N GLN A 135 -8.21 1.27 7.47
CA GLN A 135 -9.06 0.77 6.40
C GLN A 135 -9.24 1.82 5.29
N LYS A 136 -9.43 3.09 5.65
CA LYS A 136 -9.50 4.20 4.69
C LYS A 136 -8.21 4.33 3.90
N ALA A 137 -7.06 4.34 4.57
CA ALA A 137 -5.76 4.44 3.91
C ALA A 137 -5.52 3.26 2.96
N ARG A 138 -5.81 2.03 3.41
CA ARG A 138 -5.71 0.82 2.59
C ARG A 138 -6.59 0.89 1.34
N CYS A 139 -7.87 1.21 1.49
CA CYS A 139 -8.82 1.29 0.39
C CYS A 139 -8.40 2.35 -0.63
N MET A 140 -8.08 3.57 -0.16
CA MET A 140 -7.63 4.65 -1.04
C MET A 140 -6.36 4.27 -1.83
N THR A 141 -5.42 3.59 -1.18
CA THR A 141 -4.18 3.14 -1.83
C THR A 141 -4.44 2.11 -2.92
N LEU A 142 -5.31 1.12 -2.65
CA LEU A 142 -5.73 0.14 -3.64
C LEU A 142 -6.43 0.79 -4.84
N VAL A 143 -7.33 1.74 -4.59
CA VAL A 143 -8.03 2.50 -5.64
C VAL A 143 -7.04 3.24 -6.52
N THR A 144 -6.16 4.04 -5.91
CA THR A 144 -5.15 4.83 -6.62
C THR A 144 -4.22 3.92 -7.43
N GLY A 145 -3.67 2.87 -6.81
CA GLY A 145 -2.75 1.95 -7.46
C GLY A 145 -3.38 1.20 -8.62
N ASP A 146 -4.62 0.73 -8.48
CA ASP A 146 -5.30 -0.03 -9.53
C ASP A 146 -5.68 0.86 -10.71
N THR A 147 -6.12 2.08 -10.47
CA THR A 147 -6.38 3.05 -11.55
C THR A 147 -5.07 3.43 -12.26
N TRP A 148 -3.98 3.67 -11.51
CA TRP A 148 -2.65 3.92 -12.08
C TRP A 148 -2.17 2.75 -12.95
N LEU A 149 -2.27 1.52 -12.46
CA LEU A 149 -1.79 0.34 -13.14
C LEU A 149 -2.55 0.10 -14.45
N ARG A 150 -3.88 0.26 -14.44
CA ARG A 150 -4.69 0.15 -15.66
C ARG A 150 -4.26 1.15 -16.73
N LEU A 151 -3.92 2.38 -16.33
CA LEU A 151 -3.40 3.41 -17.22
C LEU A 151 -2.02 3.06 -17.81
N ARG A 152 -1.14 2.47 -16.99
CA ARG A 152 0.18 2.00 -17.48
C ARG A 152 0.07 0.79 -18.42
N LEU A 153 -0.93 -0.07 -18.20
CA LEU A 153 -1.16 -1.24 -19.04
C LEU A 153 -1.78 -0.88 -20.40
N THR A 154 -2.54 0.22 -20.52
CA THR A 154 -3.05 0.67 -21.83
C THR A 154 -1.93 1.20 -22.72
N THR A 155 -0.87 1.76 -22.13
CA THR A 155 0.28 2.35 -22.85
C THR A 155 1.42 1.36 -23.10
N ALA A 156 1.53 0.33 -22.28
CA ALA A 156 2.49 -0.76 -22.40
C ALA A 156 2.64 -1.32 -23.83
N PRO A 157 3.88 -1.59 -24.31
CA PRO A 157 4.10 -2.39 -25.52
C PRO A 157 3.48 -3.77 -25.34
N ARG A 158 2.71 -4.25 -26.33
CA ARG A 158 2.24 -5.64 -26.31
C ARG A 158 3.44 -6.59 -26.40
N PRO A 159 3.53 -7.64 -25.57
CA PRO A 159 4.56 -8.66 -25.75
C PRO A 159 4.44 -9.23 -27.16
N LYS A 160 5.57 -9.29 -27.89
CA LYS A 160 5.60 -9.94 -29.20
C LYS A 160 5.37 -11.45 -28.98
N PRO A 161 4.52 -12.09 -29.81
CA PRO A 161 4.26 -13.53 -29.71
C PRO A 161 5.52 -14.36 -29.94
#